data_AF-A0A5F1RXT7-F1
#
_entry.id   AF-A0A5F1RXT7-F1
#
_cell.length_a   1.000
_cell.length_b   1.000
_cell.length_c   1.000
_cell.angle_alpha   90.00
_cell.angle_beta   90.00
_cell.angle_gamma   90.00
#
_symmetry.space_group_name_H-M   'P 1'
#
loop_
_entity.id
_entity.type
_entity.pdbx_description
1 polymer ?
#
loop_
_entity_poly.entity_id
_entity_poly.type
_entity_poly.pdbx_seq_one_letter_code
_entity_poly.pdbx_strand_id
1 'polypeptide(L)'
;MRLGIAVAFLLLSTSTAFAEFMNGYSDWQGAADIVKYAYVEGLYDSFIGNITTEDQPWVIARRAGVEECALALKISPKMISDAVTMHYQTYNVDWAIRPSAIFGRVMQEVCITYINTARRSFGLADWKTPKGSFLSNE
;
A
#
# COMPACT_ATOMS: atom_id res chain seq x y z
N MET A 1 -52.51 -33.69 -5.89
CA MET A 1 -52.09 -32.65 -4.94
C MET A 1 -51.03 -33.21 -4.00
N ARG A 2 -49.74 -33.01 -4.30
CA ARG A 2 -48.63 -33.04 -3.33
C ARG A 2 -47.49 -32.15 -3.88
N LEU A 3 -47.45 -30.91 -3.43
CA LEU A 3 -46.32 -29.99 -3.60
C LEU A 3 -45.18 -30.51 -2.71
N GLY A 4 -44.08 -30.96 -3.32
CA GLY A 4 -42.84 -31.25 -2.60
C GLY A 4 -41.97 -30.00 -2.58
N ILE A 5 -41.94 -29.29 -1.45
CA ILE A 5 -41.07 -28.14 -1.23
C ILE A 5 -39.69 -28.68 -0.84
N ALA A 6 -38.74 -28.60 -1.76
CA ALA A 6 -37.33 -28.82 -1.46
C ALA A 6 -36.77 -27.56 -0.76
N VAL A 7 -36.56 -27.65 0.54
CA VAL A 7 -35.90 -26.59 1.33
C VAL A 7 -34.41 -26.66 1.01
N ALA A 8 -33.94 -25.74 0.17
CA ALA A 8 -32.52 -25.55 -0.10
C ALA A 8 -31.83 -24.98 1.15
N PHE A 9 -30.96 -25.78 1.75
CA PHE A 9 -30.13 -25.42 2.90
C PHE A 9 -29.03 -24.45 2.42
N LEU A 10 -29.34 -23.15 2.39
CA LEU A 10 -28.36 -22.07 2.24
C LEU A 10 -27.57 -21.97 3.56
N LEU A 11 -26.58 -22.84 3.74
CA LEU A 11 -25.48 -22.63 4.70
C LEU A 11 -24.61 -21.50 4.15
N LEU A 12 -25.10 -20.28 4.28
CA LEU A 12 -24.30 -19.07 4.20
C LEU A 12 -23.29 -19.16 5.34
N SER A 13 -22.10 -19.67 5.04
CA SER A 13 -20.94 -19.55 5.90
C SER A 13 -20.71 -18.06 6.16
N THR A 14 -21.15 -17.58 7.31
CA THR A 14 -20.85 -16.25 7.82
C THR A 14 -19.37 -16.23 8.15
N SER A 15 -18.52 -16.03 7.15
CA SER A 15 -17.15 -15.62 7.39
C SER A 15 -17.24 -14.25 8.05
N THR A 16 -17.06 -14.21 9.36
CA THR A 16 -16.76 -12.99 10.09
C THR A 16 -15.57 -12.35 9.40
N ALA A 17 -15.81 -11.23 8.71
CA ALA A 17 -14.75 -10.43 8.14
C ALA A 17 -13.94 -9.86 9.31
N PHE A 18 -12.88 -10.55 9.70
CA PHE A 18 -11.89 -10.02 10.63
C PHE A 18 -11.03 -9.05 9.84
N ALA A 19 -11.34 -7.76 9.96
CA ALA A 19 -10.45 -6.68 9.57
C ALA A 19 -9.33 -6.61 10.63
N GLU A 20 -8.39 -7.56 10.56
CA GLU A 20 -7.23 -7.54 11.44
C GLU A 20 -6.23 -6.50 10.91
N PHE A 21 -5.88 -5.54 11.76
CA PHE A 21 -4.88 -4.53 11.42
C PHE A 21 -3.50 -5.18 11.45
N MET A 22 -2.74 -5.08 10.35
CA MET A 22 -1.34 -5.48 10.36
C MET A 22 -0.52 -4.43 11.13
N ASN A 23 0.03 -4.81 12.29
CA ASN A 23 0.73 -3.90 13.19
C ASN A 23 2.25 -3.92 13.03
N GLY A 24 2.80 -4.92 12.36
CA GLY A 24 4.25 -5.02 12.13
C GLY A 24 4.63 -6.20 11.24
N TYR A 25 5.90 -6.59 11.30
CA TYR A 25 6.43 -7.65 10.44
C TYR A 25 5.88 -9.04 10.77
N SER A 26 5.58 -9.34 12.05
CA SER A 26 4.99 -10.64 12.43
C SER A 26 3.66 -10.88 11.71
N ASP A 27 2.78 -9.89 11.75
CA ASP A 27 1.44 -9.95 11.16
C ASP A 27 1.55 -9.98 9.63
N TRP A 28 2.46 -9.16 9.09
CA TRP A 28 2.77 -9.16 7.67
C TRP A 28 3.27 -10.53 7.20
N GLN A 29 4.27 -11.11 7.87
CA GLN A 29 4.87 -12.38 7.49
C GLN A 29 3.85 -13.53 7.56
N GLY A 30 3.03 -13.55 8.60
CA GLY A 30 1.99 -14.57 8.81
C GLY A 30 0.80 -14.47 7.85
N ALA A 31 0.60 -13.32 7.20
CA ALA A 31 -0.49 -13.14 6.26
C ALA A 31 -0.26 -13.94 4.96
N ALA A 32 -1.34 -14.53 4.43
CA ALA A 32 -1.34 -15.13 3.10
C ALA A 32 -1.10 -14.07 2.02
N ASP A 33 -0.51 -14.45 0.89
CA ASP A 33 -0.14 -13.52 -0.18
C ASP A 33 -1.33 -12.72 -0.70
N ILE A 34 -2.49 -13.34 -0.87
CA ILE A 34 -3.70 -12.64 -1.30
C ILE A 34 -4.13 -11.54 -0.31
N VAL A 35 -3.92 -11.74 0.99
CA VAL A 35 -4.21 -10.74 2.02
C VAL A 35 -3.22 -9.58 1.93
N LYS A 36 -1.93 -9.88 1.72
CA LYS A 36 -0.90 -8.84 1.50
C LYS A 36 -1.19 -8.01 0.26
N TYR A 37 -1.58 -8.66 -0.84
CA TYR A 37 -1.91 -8.00 -2.10
C TYR A 37 -3.12 -7.08 -1.95
N ALA A 38 -4.23 -7.58 -1.40
CA ALA A 38 -5.41 -6.77 -1.14
C ALA A 38 -5.10 -5.60 -0.18
N TYR A 39 -4.24 -5.82 0.82
CA TYR A 39 -3.82 -4.78 1.74
C TYR A 39 -3.04 -3.66 1.04
N VAL A 40 -2.05 -3.99 0.19
CA VAL A 40 -1.28 -2.96 -0.52
C VAL A 40 -2.07 -2.28 -1.64
N GLU A 41 -3.05 -2.96 -2.26
CA GLU A 41 -4.01 -2.32 -3.16
C GLU A 41 -4.85 -1.29 -2.43
N GLY A 42 -5.44 -1.64 -1.28
CA GLY A 42 -6.20 -0.70 -0.48
C GLY A 42 -5.37 0.49 0.03
N LEU A 43 -4.10 0.25 0.36
CA LEU A 43 -3.16 1.33 0.69
C LEU A 43 -2.87 2.20 -0.52
N TYR A 44 -2.61 1.61 -1.69
CA TYR A 44 -2.35 2.34 -2.92
C TYR A 44 -3.54 3.23 -3.29
N ASP A 45 -4.75 2.68 -3.30
CA ASP A 45 -5.98 3.42 -3.54
C ASP A 45 -6.15 4.59 -2.55
N SER A 46 -5.88 4.37 -1.26
CA SER A 46 -5.92 5.43 -0.25
C SER A 46 -4.82 6.49 -0.46
N PHE A 47 -3.64 6.06 -0.94
CA PHE A 47 -2.47 6.91 -1.14
C PHE A 47 -2.64 7.87 -2.32
N ILE A 48 -3.36 7.45 -3.36
CA ILE A 48 -3.66 8.25 -4.56
C ILE A 48 -5.08 8.86 -4.56
N GLY A 49 -6.07 8.21 -3.96
CA GLY A 49 -7.49 8.51 -4.17
C GLY A 49 -8.13 9.52 -3.21
N ASN A 50 -7.51 9.83 -2.07
CA ASN A 50 -8.05 10.82 -1.12
C ASN A 50 -7.86 12.25 -1.65
N ILE A 51 -8.75 12.70 -2.54
CA ILE A 51 -8.76 14.05 -3.12
C ILE A 51 -9.71 14.95 -2.35
N THR A 52 -9.18 16.05 -1.81
CA THR A 52 -9.98 17.15 -1.30
C THR A 52 -9.72 18.41 -2.13
N THR A 53 -10.69 19.32 -2.20
CA THR A 53 -10.54 20.61 -2.88
C THR A 53 -9.48 21.52 -2.23
N GLU A 54 -9.01 21.15 -1.04
CA GLU A 54 -8.06 21.92 -0.22
C GLU A 54 -6.68 21.23 -0.13
N ASP A 55 -6.43 20.23 -0.98
CA ASP A 55 -5.17 19.50 -0.95
C ASP A 55 -4.00 20.43 -1.23
N GLN A 56 -3.00 20.35 -0.37
CA GLN A 56 -1.76 21.11 -0.52
C GLN A 56 -1.07 20.71 -1.86
N PRO A 57 -0.42 21.65 -2.57
CA PRO A 57 0.21 21.36 -3.87
C PRO A 57 1.18 20.19 -3.87
N TRP A 58 1.90 19.98 -2.76
CA TRP A 58 2.83 18.86 -2.62
C TRP A 58 2.12 17.50 -2.56
N VAL A 59 0.89 17.43 -2.07
CA VAL A 59 0.06 16.21 -2.03
C VAL A 59 -0.39 15.87 -3.45
N ILE A 60 -0.84 16.88 -4.21
CA ILE A 60 -1.20 16.73 -5.63
C ILE A 60 0.00 16.24 -6.44
N ALA A 61 1.16 16.89 -6.30
CA ALA A 61 2.37 16.50 -7.01
C ALA A 61 2.84 15.08 -6.66
N ARG A 62 2.78 14.68 -5.38
CA ARG A 62 3.11 13.31 -4.96
C ARG A 62 2.21 12.29 -5.66
N ARG A 63 0.89 12.51 -5.66
CA ARG A 63 -0.07 11.58 -6.27
C ARG A 63 0.15 11.46 -7.77
N ALA A 64 0.21 12.59 -8.48
CA ALA A 64 0.48 12.59 -9.92
C ALA A 64 1.77 11.84 -10.28
N GLY A 65 2.84 12.03 -9.49
CA GLY A 65 4.08 11.30 -9.68
C GLY A 65 3.98 9.80 -9.39
N VAL A 66 3.22 9.39 -8.36
CA VAL A 66 3.01 7.97 -8.04
C VAL A 66 2.15 7.28 -9.08
N GLU A 67 1.09 7.93 -9.57
CA GLU A 67 0.23 7.41 -10.64
C GLU A 67 1.02 7.20 -11.93
N GLU A 68 1.79 8.19 -12.35
CA GLU A 68 2.65 8.08 -13.54
C GLU A 68 3.71 6.99 -13.38
N CYS A 69 4.34 6.89 -12.21
CA CYS A 69 5.28 5.84 -11.87
C CYS A 69 4.66 4.44 -11.97
N ALA A 70 3.47 4.26 -11.39
CA ALA A 70 2.77 2.98 -11.39
C ALA A 70 2.39 2.53 -12.80
N LEU A 71 1.92 3.47 -13.64
CA LEU A 71 1.62 3.22 -15.05
C LEU A 71 2.87 2.87 -15.86
N ALA A 72 3.94 3.67 -15.71
CA ALA A 72 5.17 3.49 -16.47
C ALA A 72 5.89 2.18 -16.14
N LEU A 73 5.94 1.82 -14.85
CA LEU A 73 6.60 0.60 -14.37
C LEU A 73 5.68 -0.62 -14.32
N LYS A 74 4.39 -0.45 -14.64
CA LYS A 74 3.35 -1.50 -14.51
C LYS A 74 3.36 -2.15 -13.13
N ILE A 75 3.39 -1.30 -12.10
CA ILE A 75 3.45 -1.74 -10.70
C ILE A 75 2.24 -2.63 -10.42
N SER A 76 2.51 -3.85 -9.96
CA SER A 76 1.48 -4.80 -9.52
C SER A 76 1.43 -4.90 -7.99
N PRO A 77 0.32 -5.36 -7.41
CA PRO A 77 0.21 -5.60 -5.97
C PRO A 77 1.32 -6.53 -5.44
N LYS A 78 1.69 -7.52 -6.24
CA LYS A 78 2.78 -8.44 -5.92
C LYS A 78 4.11 -7.70 -5.77
N MET A 79 4.47 -6.84 -6.72
CA MET A 79 5.72 -6.08 -6.67
C MET A 79 5.80 -5.19 -5.42
N ILE A 80 4.69 -4.55 -5.05
CA ILE A 80 4.61 -3.72 -3.85
C ILE A 80 4.77 -4.58 -2.59
N SER A 81 4.03 -5.69 -2.51
CA SER A 81 4.12 -6.62 -1.37
C SER A 81 5.52 -7.22 -1.21
N ASP A 82 6.17 -7.59 -2.32
CA ASP A 82 7.54 -8.08 -2.32
C ASP A 82 8.50 -7.00 -1.82
N ALA A 83 8.33 -5.74 -2.25
CA ALA A 83 9.16 -4.63 -1.81
C ALA A 83 8.98 -4.29 -0.32
N VAL A 84 7.76 -4.33 0.21
CA VAL A 84 7.48 -4.20 1.66
C VAL A 84 8.15 -5.35 2.43
N THR A 85 8.05 -6.58 1.93
CA THR A 85 8.70 -7.75 2.53
C THR A 85 10.22 -7.60 2.56
N MET A 86 10.80 -7.16 1.44
CA MET A 86 12.24 -6.92 1.30
C MET A 86 12.72 -5.83 2.26
N HIS A 87 11.95 -4.77 2.48
CA HIS A 87 12.28 -3.74 3.48
C HIS A 87 12.44 -4.35 4.86
N TYR A 88 11.46 -5.12 5.35
CA TYR A 88 11.55 -5.76 6.67
C TYR A 88 12.69 -6.78 6.77
N GLN A 89 12.98 -7.50 5.70
CA GLN A 89 14.10 -8.45 5.66
C GLN A 89 15.46 -7.73 5.70
N THR A 90 15.53 -6.54 5.11
CA THR A 90 16.75 -5.71 5.09
C THR A 90 16.96 -4.99 6.41
N TYR A 91 15.89 -4.45 7.01
CA TYR A 91 15.95 -3.62 8.22
C TYR A 91 15.15 -4.26 9.37
N ASN A 92 15.79 -5.17 10.10
CA ASN A 92 15.15 -5.87 11.22
C ASN A 92 14.69 -4.93 12.36
N VAL A 93 15.37 -3.79 12.53
CA VAL A 93 14.98 -2.74 13.48
C VAL A 93 13.58 -2.19 13.20
N ASP A 94 13.12 -2.25 11.95
CA ASP A 94 11.82 -1.73 11.54
C ASP A 94 10.67 -2.74 11.72
N TRP A 95 10.89 -3.93 12.30
CA TRP A 95 9.83 -4.94 12.45
C TRP A 95 8.61 -4.48 13.25
N ALA A 96 8.76 -3.47 14.12
CA ALA A 96 7.66 -2.86 14.88
C ALA A 96 6.93 -1.73 14.11
N ILE A 97 7.45 -1.31 12.95
CA ILE A 97 6.80 -0.30 12.12
C ILE A 97 5.64 -0.95 11.36
N ARG A 98 4.52 -0.25 11.26
CA ARG A 98 3.33 -0.76 10.55
C ARG A 98 3.59 -0.87 9.04
N PRO A 99 3.07 -1.91 8.35
CA PRO A 99 3.26 -2.06 6.90
C PRO A 99 2.78 -0.87 6.07
N SER A 100 1.79 -0.11 6.52
CA SER A 100 1.34 1.12 5.85
C SER A 100 2.39 2.22 5.80
N ALA A 101 3.21 2.36 6.85
CA ALA A 101 4.33 3.30 6.85
C ALA A 101 5.45 2.81 5.93
N ILE A 102 5.77 1.51 5.99
CA ILE A 102 6.77 0.89 5.10
C ILE A 102 6.37 1.04 3.64
N PHE A 103 5.11 0.76 3.30
CA PHE A 103 4.53 0.99 1.98
C PHE A 103 4.77 2.43 1.50
N GLY A 104 4.48 3.43 2.34
CA GLY A 104 4.68 4.84 1.99
C GLY A 104 6.14 5.16 1.65
N ARG A 105 7.10 4.61 2.39
CA ARG A 105 8.53 4.76 2.11
C ARG A 105 8.92 4.06 0.81
N VAL A 106 8.53 2.80 0.65
CA VAL A 106 8.82 2.01 -0.55
C VAL A 106 8.30 2.72 -1.80
N MET A 107 7.05 3.18 -1.79
CA MET A 107 6.47 3.91 -2.93
C MET A 107 7.19 5.23 -3.19
N GLN A 108 7.58 5.95 -2.14
CA GLN A 108 8.35 7.18 -2.31
C GLN A 108 9.74 6.92 -2.87
N GLU A 109 10.43 5.86 -2.43
CA GLU A 109 11.76 5.48 -2.93
C GLU A 109 11.70 5.07 -4.40
N VAL A 110 10.78 4.16 -4.75
CA VAL A 110 10.59 3.66 -6.12
C VAL A 110 10.19 4.78 -7.07
N CYS A 111 9.27 5.65 -6.65
CA CYS A 111 8.68 6.66 -7.52
C CYS A 111 9.30 8.05 -7.40
N ILE A 112 10.42 8.23 -6.67
CA ILE A 112 10.96 9.56 -6.36
C ILE A 112 11.22 10.42 -7.60
N THR A 113 11.69 9.82 -8.69
CA THR A 113 12.00 10.53 -9.94
C THR A 113 10.72 11.10 -10.58
N TYR A 114 9.65 10.32 -10.59
CA TYR A 114 8.34 10.73 -11.12
C TYR A 114 7.70 11.78 -10.21
N ILE A 115 7.78 11.56 -8.88
CA ILE A 115 7.33 12.52 -7.87
C ILE A 115 8.05 13.86 -8.06
N ASN A 116 9.38 13.88 -8.19
CA ASN A 116 10.12 15.13 -8.39
C ASN A 116 9.81 15.79 -9.72
N THR A 117 9.54 15.01 -10.77
CA THR A 117 9.07 15.57 -12.05
C THR A 117 7.73 16.28 -11.90
N ALA A 118 6.77 15.67 -11.21
CA ALA A 118 5.50 16.32 -10.89
C ALA A 118 5.70 17.52 -9.95
N ARG A 119 6.54 17.42 -8.91
CA ARG A 119 6.81 18.54 -7.99
C ARG A 119 7.31 19.78 -8.72
N ARG A 120 8.21 19.61 -9.70
CA ARG A 120 8.71 20.72 -10.52
C ARG A 120 7.62 21.39 -11.34
N SER A 121 6.61 20.67 -11.84
CA SER A 121 5.49 21.29 -12.58
C SER A 121 4.60 22.17 -11.68
N PHE A 122 4.64 21.95 -10.37
CA PHE A 122 4.00 22.80 -9.35
C PHE A 122 4.94 23.84 -8.73
N GLY A 123 6.16 24.03 -9.26
CA GLY A 123 7.13 24.97 -8.72
C GLY A 123 7.71 24.58 -7.36
N LEU A 124 7.62 23.30 -6.98
CA LEU A 124 8.12 22.78 -5.71
C LEU A 124 9.54 22.22 -5.88
N ALA A 125 10.37 22.39 -4.84
CA ALA A 125 11.70 21.79 -4.81
C ALA A 125 11.65 20.26 -4.78
N ASP A 126 12.66 19.60 -5.33
CA ASP A 126 12.78 18.14 -5.30
C ASP A 126 12.82 17.60 -3.87
N TRP A 127 12.15 16.48 -3.65
CA TRP A 127 12.33 15.67 -2.46
C TRP A 127 13.60 14.83 -2.57
N LYS A 128 14.24 14.63 -1.43
CA LYS A 128 15.30 13.63 -1.29
C LYS A 128 14.68 12.24 -1.29
N THR A 129 15.38 11.27 -1.87
CA THR A 129 15.01 9.86 -1.77
C THR A 129 15.09 9.44 -0.31
N PRO A 130 13.99 9.00 0.32
CA PRO A 130 14.09 8.30 1.59
C PRO A 130 14.81 6.97 1.30
N LYS A 131 15.89 6.71 2.02
CA LYS A 131 16.63 5.44 1.94
C LYS A 131 16.83 4.92 3.35
N GLY A 132 17.08 3.63 3.46
CA GLY A 132 17.41 3.01 4.73
C GLY A 132 16.19 2.70 5.60
N SER A 133 16.49 2.44 6.86
CA SER A 133 15.52 2.15 7.92
C SER A 133 14.71 3.39 8.33
N PHE A 134 13.56 3.17 8.96
CA PHE A 134 12.85 4.21 9.71
C PHE A 134 13.49 4.52 11.06
N LEU A 135 14.06 3.51 11.71
CA LEU A 135 14.56 3.59 13.09
C LEU A 135 16.08 3.61 13.20
N SER A 136 16.83 3.31 12.13
CA SER A 136 18.28 3.53 12.06
C SER A 136 18.61 4.77 11.22
N ASN A 137 19.74 5.41 11.55
CA ASN A 137 20.31 6.54 10.81
C ASN A 137 21.21 6.08 9.64
N GLU A 138 21.01 4.87 9.15
CA GLU A 138 21.81 4.25 8.08
C GLU A 138 21.27 4.55 6.69
#